data_AF-A0A7J7KEH3-F1
#
_entry.id   AF-A0A7J7KEH3-F1
#
_cell.length_a   1.000
_cell.length_b   1.000
_cell.length_c   1.000
_cell.angle_alpha   90.00
_cell.angle_beta   90.00
_cell.angle_gamma   90.00
#
_symmetry.space_group_name_H-M   'P 1'
#
loop_
_entity.id
_entity.type
_entity.pdbx_description
1 polymer ?
#
loop_
_entity_poly.entity_id
_entity_poly.type
_entity_poly.pdbx_seq_one_letter_code
_entity_poly.pdbx_strand_id
1 'polypeptide(L)'
;MDTLGTLFHFVTHDVKQKLDILEAYLKSDPQHYETVHKIIRYEVDNNLTKTKKPSGSRTFLRLHRALNYILELFDKLATASNDAKCSTLSQDAYSYTLGKFHPWIVRKAATLAMYSLPVRGSLLQRIDSSEGSEERVVQILKDITKSGKLIYDSVDSLYTKEKLHDLP
;
A
#
# COMPACT_ATOMS: atom_id res chain seq x y z
N MET A 1 -2.44 -3.56 -14.03
CA MET A 1 -1.31 -3.81 -13.11
C MET A 1 -0.25 -4.76 -13.68
N ASP A 2 -0.41 -5.27 -14.92
CA ASP A 2 0.53 -6.22 -15.53
C ASP A 2 1.84 -5.60 -16.05
N THR A 3 2.01 -4.29 -15.90
CA THR A 3 3.14 -3.51 -16.45
C THR A 3 4.47 -3.67 -15.72
N LEU A 4 4.48 -4.28 -14.52
CA LEU A 4 5.70 -4.45 -13.70
C LEU A 4 6.30 -5.87 -13.75
N GLY A 5 5.66 -6.82 -14.43
CA GLY A 5 6.18 -8.17 -14.68
C GLY A 5 5.87 -9.22 -13.60
N THR A 6 6.19 -10.48 -13.91
CA THR A 6 5.83 -11.68 -13.14
C THR A 6 6.30 -11.68 -11.68
N LEU A 7 7.38 -10.94 -11.38
CA LEU A 7 7.91 -10.81 -10.02
C LEU A 7 7.00 -10.03 -9.07
N PHE A 8 6.06 -9.23 -9.58
CA PHE A 8 5.08 -8.51 -8.77
C PHE A 8 3.78 -9.29 -8.56
N HIS A 9 3.62 -10.46 -9.17
CA HIS A 9 2.41 -11.27 -9.07
C HIS A 9 2.04 -11.59 -7.61
N PHE A 10 3.03 -11.91 -6.76
CA PHE A 10 2.75 -12.22 -5.36
C PHE A 10 2.18 -11.01 -4.59
N VAL A 11 2.66 -9.80 -4.89
CA VAL A 11 2.17 -8.56 -4.26
C VAL A 11 0.74 -8.27 -4.73
N THR A 12 0.50 -8.36 -6.04
CA THR A 12 -0.82 -8.14 -6.62
C THR A 12 -1.83 -9.16 -6.10
N HIS A 13 -1.44 -10.43 -5.97
CA HIS A 13 -2.26 -11.48 -5.39
C HIS A 13 -2.59 -11.20 -3.93
N ASP A 14 -1.59 -10.81 -3.13
CA ASP A 14 -1.73 -10.50 -1.71
C ASP A 14 -2.68 -9.30 -1.46
N VAL A 15 -2.62 -8.27 -2.31
CA VAL A 15 -3.57 -7.14 -2.28
C VAL A 15 -4.97 -7.59 -2.69
N LYS A 16 -5.09 -8.32 -3.80
CA LYS A 16 -6.38 -8.81 -4.30
C LYS A 16 -7.10 -9.67 -3.28
N GLN A 17 -6.39 -10.61 -2.66
CA GLN A 17 -6.97 -11.47 -1.62
C GLN A 17 -7.53 -10.66 -0.44
N LYS A 18 -6.88 -9.54 -0.05
CA LYS A 18 -7.39 -8.67 1.02
C LYS A 18 -8.62 -7.87 0.60
N LEU A 19 -8.65 -7.40 -0.64
CA LEU A 19 -9.83 -6.74 -1.20
C LEU A 19 -10.99 -7.73 -1.25
N ASP A 20 -10.77 -8.97 -1.70
CA ASP A 20 -11.79 -10.02 -1.74
C ASP A 20 -12.37 -10.30 -0.34
N ILE A 21 -11.54 -10.31 0.70
CA ILE A 21 -12.00 -10.46 2.10
C ILE A 21 -12.89 -9.29 2.51
N LEU A 22 -12.47 -8.04 2.24
CA LEU A 22 -13.25 -6.85 2.60
C LEU A 22 -14.55 -6.76 1.81
N GLU A 23 -14.54 -7.12 0.53
CA GLU A 23 -15.75 -7.20 -0.29
C GLU A 23 -16.72 -8.28 0.21
N ALA A 24 -16.21 -9.44 0.64
CA ALA A 24 -17.04 -10.48 1.22
C ALA A 24 -17.72 -10.00 2.51
N TYR A 25 -16.99 -9.29 3.37
CA TYR A 25 -17.57 -8.68 4.56
C TYR A 25 -18.63 -7.62 4.21
N LEU A 26 -18.32 -6.71 3.30
CA LEU A 26 -19.25 -5.67 2.82
C LEU A 26 -20.54 -6.28 2.24
N LYS A 27 -20.43 -7.38 1.48
CA LYS A 27 -21.60 -8.09 0.95
C LYS A 27 -22.43 -8.77 2.05
N SER A 28 -21.77 -9.33 3.06
CA SER A 28 -22.44 -10.05 4.15
C SER A 28 -23.09 -9.13 5.19
N ASP A 29 -22.50 -7.97 5.45
CA ASP A 29 -22.95 -7.02 6.46
C ASP A 29 -22.65 -5.58 6.00
N PRO A 30 -23.42 -5.04 5.03
CA PRO A 30 -23.16 -3.73 4.46
C PRO A 30 -23.19 -2.60 5.50
N GLN A 31 -24.05 -2.72 6.52
CA GLN A 31 -24.27 -1.68 7.51
C GLN A 31 -23.01 -1.39 8.35
N HIS A 32 -22.26 -2.43 8.70
CA HIS A 32 -21.04 -2.31 9.51
C HIS A 32 -19.76 -2.21 8.67
N TYR A 33 -19.78 -2.62 7.40
CA TYR A 33 -18.56 -2.68 6.57
C TYR A 33 -18.50 -1.65 5.44
N GLU A 34 -19.46 -0.73 5.32
CA GLU A 34 -19.45 0.34 4.30
C GLU A 34 -18.31 1.37 4.41
N THR A 35 -17.77 1.59 5.61
CA THR A 35 -16.67 2.55 5.83
C THR A 35 -15.65 1.99 6.81
N VAL A 36 -14.38 2.41 6.67
CA VAL A 36 -13.27 1.99 7.55
C VAL A 36 -13.59 2.24 9.02
N HIS A 37 -14.20 3.38 9.30
CA HIS A 37 -14.62 3.78 10.64
C HIS A 37 -15.66 2.84 11.24
N LYS A 38 -16.67 2.44 10.46
CA LYS A 38 -17.68 1.48 10.89
C LYS A 38 -17.09 0.08 11.09
N ILE A 39 -16.19 -0.37 10.20
CA ILE A 39 -15.47 -1.64 10.34
C ILE A 39 -14.74 -1.69 11.68
N ILE A 40 -13.92 -0.67 11.96
CA ILE A 40 -13.10 -0.62 13.18
C ILE A 40 -13.98 -0.60 14.42
N ARG A 41 -14.98 0.29 14.48
CA ARG A 41 -15.88 0.38 15.65
C ARG A 41 -16.64 -0.92 15.90
N TYR A 42 -17.30 -1.45 14.87
CA TYR A 42 -18.07 -2.69 14.99
C TYR A 42 -17.21 -3.84 15.50
N GLU A 43 -16.01 -4.04 14.93
CA GLU A 43 -15.15 -5.13 15.35
C GLU A 43 -14.55 -4.93 16.74
N VAL A 44 -14.28 -3.68 17.15
CA VAL A 44 -13.83 -3.37 18.52
C VAL A 44 -14.94 -3.67 19.52
N ASP A 45 -16.14 -3.11 19.31
CA ASP A 45 -17.28 -3.24 20.23
C ASP A 45 -17.70 -4.71 20.43
N ASN A 46 -17.49 -5.55 19.40
CA ASN A 46 -17.87 -6.97 19.42
C ASN A 46 -16.68 -7.92 19.64
N ASN A 47 -15.48 -7.42 19.98
CA ASN A 47 -14.27 -8.24 20.20
C ASN A 47 -13.88 -9.15 19.01
N LEU A 48 -14.07 -8.67 17.77
CA LEU A 48 -13.82 -9.41 16.53
C LEU A 48 -12.42 -9.18 15.93
N THR A 49 -11.68 -8.18 16.42
CA THR A 49 -10.40 -7.73 15.85
C THR A 49 -9.27 -8.77 15.91
N LYS A 50 -9.30 -9.70 16.88
CA LYS A 50 -8.24 -10.69 17.13
C LYS A 50 -8.71 -12.15 16.94
N THR A 51 -9.70 -12.37 16.09
CA THR A 51 -10.21 -13.72 15.83
C THR A 51 -9.23 -14.56 14.98
N LYS A 52 -9.46 -15.88 14.94
CA LYS A 52 -8.67 -16.81 14.12
C LYS A 52 -8.74 -16.44 12.64
N LYS A 53 -9.94 -16.11 12.14
CA LYS A 53 -10.15 -15.64 10.76
C LYS A 53 -9.64 -14.20 10.60
N PRO A 54 -9.13 -13.80 9.41
CA PRO A 54 -8.80 -12.40 9.13
C PRO A 54 -10.00 -11.49 9.33
N SER A 55 -9.96 -10.64 10.37
CA SER A 55 -10.97 -9.61 10.57
C SER A 55 -10.82 -8.48 9.54
N GLY A 56 -11.87 -7.68 9.35
CA GLY A 56 -11.87 -6.50 8.49
C GLY A 56 -10.84 -5.46 8.92
N SER A 57 -10.76 -5.12 10.21
CA SER A 57 -9.76 -4.18 10.76
C SER A 57 -8.33 -4.68 10.54
N ARG A 58 -8.06 -5.97 10.79
CA ARG A 58 -6.74 -6.57 10.56
C ARG A 58 -6.37 -6.62 9.09
N THR A 59 -7.34 -6.88 8.23
CA THR A 59 -7.16 -6.92 6.77
C THR A 59 -6.90 -5.52 6.22
N PHE A 60 -7.68 -4.53 6.64
CA PHE A 60 -7.52 -3.14 6.24
C PHE A 60 -6.20 -2.54 6.74
N LEU A 61 -5.75 -2.88 7.96
CA LEU A 61 -4.45 -2.44 8.48
C LEU A 61 -3.28 -2.81 7.56
N ARG A 62 -3.32 -4.01 6.96
CA ARG A 62 -2.27 -4.45 6.04
C ARG A 62 -2.28 -3.65 4.73
N LEU A 63 -3.47 -3.33 4.21
CA LEU A 63 -3.61 -2.43 3.06
C LEU A 63 -3.18 -0.99 3.40
N HIS A 64 -3.50 -0.51 4.60
CA HIS A 64 -3.09 0.79 5.11
C HIS A 64 -1.55 0.93 5.18
N ARG A 65 -0.86 -0.09 5.72
CA ARG A 65 0.61 -0.14 5.72
C ARG A 65 1.21 -0.18 4.30
N ALA A 66 0.57 -0.90 3.38
CA ALA A 66 0.99 -0.94 1.98
C ALA A 66 0.78 0.41 1.28
N LEU A 67 -0.32 1.12 1.58
CA LEU A 67 -0.55 2.47 1.09
C LEU A 67 0.57 3.42 1.54
N ASN A 68 0.98 3.38 2.80
CA ASN A 68 2.09 4.21 3.29
C ASN A 68 3.37 4.01 2.43
N TYR A 69 3.71 2.75 2.16
CA TYR A 69 4.84 2.41 1.30
C TYR A 69 4.69 2.99 -0.11
N ILE A 70 3.50 2.89 -0.71
CA ILE A 70 3.25 3.43 -2.06
C ILE A 70 3.38 4.95 -2.08
N LEU A 71 2.82 5.64 -1.08
CA LEU A 71 2.92 7.11 -0.98
C LEU A 71 4.37 7.56 -0.81
N GLU A 72 5.13 6.89 0.05
CA GLU A 72 6.56 7.16 0.24
C GLU A 72 7.37 6.89 -1.05
N LEU A 73 7.07 5.81 -1.76
CA LEU A 73 7.70 5.52 -3.05
C LEU A 73 7.36 6.57 -4.11
N PHE A 74 6.10 7.01 -4.19
CA PHE A 74 5.66 8.02 -5.15
C PHE A 74 6.30 9.37 -4.87
N ASP A 75 6.47 9.76 -3.61
CA ASP A 75 7.20 10.97 -3.23
C ASP A 75 8.67 10.93 -3.68
N LYS A 76 9.36 9.79 -3.44
CA LYS A 76 10.73 9.57 -3.91
C LYS A 76 10.83 9.59 -5.44
N LEU A 77 9.88 8.97 -6.14
CA LEU A 77 9.85 8.99 -7.61
C LEU A 77 9.57 10.39 -8.16
N ALA A 78 8.75 11.19 -7.48
CA ALA A 78 8.43 12.55 -7.92
C ALA A 78 9.62 13.53 -7.80
N THR A 79 10.61 13.21 -6.97
CA THR A 79 11.73 14.10 -6.62
C THR A 79 13.09 13.63 -7.11
N ALA A 80 13.25 12.34 -7.44
CA ALA A 80 14.51 11.78 -7.92
C ALA A 80 14.84 12.15 -9.38
N SER A 81 16.13 12.03 -9.74
CA SER A 81 16.60 12.19 -11.12
C SER A 81 16.28 10.98 -12.00
N ASN A 82 16.26 11.16 -13.33
CA ASN A 82 15.88 10.10 -14.27
C ASN A 82 16.80 8.87 -14.29
N ASP A 83 18.07 9.04 -13.92
CA ASP A 83 19.07 7.98 -13.79
C ASP A 83 18.98 7.24 -12.43
N ALA A 84 18.15 7.72 -11.50
CA ALA A 84 17.97 7.08 -10.20
C ALA A 84 17.45 5.64 -10.34
N LYS A 85 18.03 4.73 -9.55
CA LYS A 85 17.60 3.33 -9.49
C LYS A 85 16.31 3.22 -8.68
N CYS A 86 15.20 2.88 -9.32
CA CYS A 86 13.92 2.66 -8.62
C CYS A 86 14.02 1.53 -7.59
N SER A 87 14.90 0.55 -7.81
CA SER A 87 15.18 -0.50 -6.83
C SER A 87 15.67 0.07 -5.50
N THR A 88 16.60 1.03 -5.51
CA THR A 88 17.08 1.73 -4.30
C THR A 88 15.96 2.55 -3.67
N LEU A 89 15.27 3.38 -4.45
CA LEU A 89 14.15 4.21 -3.94
C LEU A 89 13.06 3.36 -3.28
N SER A 90 12.73 2.22 -3.90
CA SER A 90 11.74 1.27 -3.41
C SER A 90 12.20 0.53 -2.15
N GLN A 91 13.46 0.09 -2.10
CA GLN A 91 14.03 -0.54 -0.90
C GLN A 91 14.07 0.42 0.30
N ASP A 92 14.42 1.69 0.07
CA ASP A 92 14.44 2.72 1.10
C ASP A 92 13.03 3.00 1.62
N ALA A 93 12.07 3.25 0.71
CA ALA A 93 10.66 3.45 1.07
C ALA A 93 10.09 2.25 1.83
N TYR A 94 10.37 1.04 1.37
CA TYR A 94 9.91 -0.20 2.01
C TYR A 94 10.49 -0.36 3.40
N SER A 95 11.80 -0.19 3.57
CA SER A 95 12.47 -0.33 4.87
C SER A 95 11.98 0.71 5.88
N TYR A 96 11.68 1.92 5.41
CA TYR A 96 11.13 2.99 6.23
C TYR A 96 9.68 2.76 6.65
N THR A 97 8.90 1.98 5.89
CA THR A 97 7.45 1.81 6.08
C THR A 97 7.07 0.34 6.29
N LEU A 98 6.58 -0.32 5.26
CA LEU A 98 5.97 -1.65 5.27
C LEU A 98 6.90 -2.75 5.77
N GLY A 99 8.20 -2.62 5.49
CA GLY A 99 9.23 -3.57 5.89
C GLY A 99 9.31 -3.79 7.41
N LYS A 100 8.89 -2.80 8.22
CA LYS A 100 8.84 -2.92 9.69
C LYS A 100 7.90 -4.03 10.17
N PHE A 101 6.90 -4.39 9.36
CA PHE A 101 5.85 -5.34 9.72
C PHE A 101 6.01 -6.71 9.05
N HIS A 102 7.02 -6.88 8.20
CA HIS A 102 7.23 -8.11 7.46
C HIS A 102 8.27 -9.01 8.13
N PRO A 103 8.01 -10.34 8.22
CA PRO A 103 9.01 -11.32 8.63
C PRO A 103 10.26 -11.24 7.76
N TRP A 104 11.41 -11.65 8.31
CA TRP A 104 12.70 -11.60 7.61
C TRP A 104 12.66 -12.22 6.21
N ILE A 105 12.01 -13.38 6.04
CA ILE A 105 11.91 -14.05 4.74
C ILE A 105 11.13 -13.24 3.71
N VAL A 106 10.04 -12.58 4.13
CA VAL A 106 9.22 -11.72 3.27
C VAL A 106 10.02 -10.47 2.87
N ARG A 107 10.79 -9.88 3.79
CA ARG A 107 11.69 -8.75 3.48
C ARG A 107 12.72 -9.11 2.42
N LYS A 108 13.32 -10.29 2.50
CA LYS A 108 14.28 -10.77 1.51
C LYS A 108 13.64 -10.99 0.14
N ALA A 109 12.49 -11.64 0.08
CA ALA A 109 11.74 -11.84 -1.16
C ALA A 109 11.34 -10.50 -1.81
N ALA A 110 10.83 -9.54 -1.03
CA ALA A 110 10.47 -8.22 -1.52
C ALA A 110 11.68 -7.45 -2.06
N THR A 111 12.80 -7.44 -1.32
CA THR A 111 14.05 -6.80 -1.75
C THR A 111 14.55 -7.40 -3.07
N LEU A 112 14.50 -8.73 -3.20
CA LEU A 112 14.86 -9.42 -4.43
C LEU A 112 13.98 -8.98 -5.61
N ALA A 113 12.66 -8.92 -5.42
CA ALA A 113 11.72 -8.47 -6.44
C ALA A 113 11.98 -7.01 -6.87
N MET A 114 12.36 -6.13 -5.95
CA MET A 114 12.63 -4.71 -6.24
C MET A 114 13.82 -4.51 -7.18
N TYR A 115 14.78 -5.44 -7.23
CA TYR A 115 15.88 -5.36 -8.21
C TYR A 115 15.41 -5.48 -9.66
N SER A 116 14.18 -5.95 -9.91
CA SER A 116 13.60 -5.97 -11.26
C SER A 116 13.07 -4.62 -11.73
N LEU A 117 12.98 -3.62 -10.85
CA LEU A 117 12.54 -2.27 -11.21
C LEU A 117 13.57 -1.60 -12.12
N PRO A 118 13.14 -0.90 -13.20
CA PRO A 118 14.04 -0.17 -14.08
C PRO A 118 14.55 1.13 -13.40
N VAL A 119 15.37 1.90 -14.09
CA VAL A 119 15.68 3.28 -13.67
C VAL A 119 14.43 4.17 -13.78
N ARG A 120 14.41 5.29 -13.04
CA ARG A 120 13.24 6.18 -12.94
C ARG A 120 12.71 6.62 -14.28
N GLY A 121 13.56 7.14 -15.17
CA GLY A 121 13.09 7.64 -16.48
C GLY A 121 12.37 6.56 -17.29
N SER A 122 12.93 5.35 -17.33
CA SER A 122 12.29 4.20 -17.98
C SER A 122 11.00 3.76 -17.28
N LEU A 123 10.89 3.89 -15.95
CA LEU A 123 9.65 3.62 -15.24
C LEU A 123 8.57 4.64 -15.61
N LEU A 124 8.88 5.94 -15.61
CA LEU A 124 7.92 6.99 -15.95
C LEU A 124 7.45 6.86 -17.40
N GLN A 125 8.35 6.53 -18.32
CA GLN A 125 8.01 6.25 -19.72
C GLN A 125 7.10 5.02 -19.88
N ARG A 126 7.20 4.01 -19.00
CA ARG A 126 6.27 2.87 -18.99
C ARG A 126 4.89 3.25 -18.44
N ILE A 127 4.79 4.30 -17.62
CA ILE A 127 3.51 4.81 -17.10
C ILE A 127 2.80 5.59 -18.20
N ASP A 128 3.52 6.48 -18.88
CA ASP A 128 3.03 7.20 -20.04
C ASP A 128 4.14 7.42 -21.06
N SER A 129 4.02 6.79 -22.22
CA SER A 129 5.00 6.85 -23.30
C SER A 129 4.85 8.06 -24.23
N SER A 130 3.89 8.96 -23.96
CA SER A 130 3.71 10.18 -24.76
C SER A 130 4.92 11.11 -24.63
N GLU A 131 5.28 11.81 -25.70
CA GLU A 131 6.36 12.80 -25.66
C GLU A 131 6.06 13.93 -24.67
N GLY A 132 7.04 14.32 -23.86
CA GLY A 132 6.87 15.35 -22.82
C GLY A 132 5.96 14.95 -21.65
N SER A 133 5.60 13.67 -21.51
CA SER A 133 4.70 13.20 -20.44
C SER A 133 5.29 13.28 -19.03
N GLU A 134 6.62 13.35 -18.90
CA GLU A 134 7.30 13.19 -17.62
C GLU A 134 6.80 14.17 -16.56
N GLU A 135 6.72 15.47 -16.88
CA GLU A 135 6.27 16.51 -15.95
C GLU A 135 4.83 16.26 -15.48
N ARG A 136 3.98 15.81 -16.40
CA ARG A 136 2.59 15.40 -16.10
C ARG A 136 2.55 14.19 -15.17
N VAL A 137 3.33 13.15 -15.45
CA VAL A 137 3.41 11.95 -14.59
C VAL A 137 3.91 12.33 -13.21
N VAL A 138 4.94 13.17 -13.11
CA VAL A 138 5.47 13.69 -11.84
C VAL A 138 4.39 14.46 -11.08
N GLN A 139 3.62 15.31 -11.76
CA GLN A 139 2.54 16.05 -11.13
C GLN A 139 1.45 15.11 -10.59
N ILE A 140 1.07 14.09 -11.35
CA ILE A 140 0.12 13.05 -10.90
C ILE A 140 0.64 12.33 -9.65
N LEU A 141 1.93 11.93 -9.63
CA LEU A 141 2.53 11.29 -8.45
C LEU A 141 2.45 12.20 -7.22
N LYS A 142 2.73 13.51 -7.37
CA LYS A 142 2.62 14.49 -6.29
C LYS A 142 1.17 14.64 -5.80
N ASP A 143 0.22 14.73 -6.71
CA ASP A 143 -1.20 14.91 -6.38
C ASP A 143 -1.78 13.68 -5.67
N ILE A 144 -1.42 12.48 -6.12
CA ILE A 144 -1.76 11.21 -5.45
C ILE A 144 -1.13 11.17 -4.06
N THR A 145 0.16 11.54 -3.93
CA THR A 145 0.86 11.53 -2.65
C THR A 145 0.20 12.48 -1.66
N LYS A 146 -0.09 13.71 -2.08
CA LYS A 146 -0.75 14.73 -1.25
C LYS A 146 -2.14 14.27 -0.79
N SER A 147 -2.98 13.82 -1.72
CA SER A 147 -4.35 13.41 -1.42
C SER A 147 -4.39 12.12 -0.59
N GLY A 148 -3.55 11.16 -0.97
CA GLY A 148 -3.41 9.88 -0.28
C GLY A 148 -2.91 10.04 1.15
N LYS A 149 -2.03 11.01 1.42
CA LYS A 149 -1.57 11.30 2.79
C LYS A 149 -2.69 11.77 3.71
N LEU A 150 -3.61 12.60 3.21
CA LEU A 150 -4.79 13.01 3.98
C LEU A 150 -5.68 11.82 4.35
N ILE A 151 -5.89 10.90 3.40
CA ILE A 151 -6.65 9.66 3.64
C ILE A 151 -5.92 8.76 4.64
N TYR A 152 -4.61 8.59 4.44
CA TYR A 152 -3.75 7.81 5.33
C TYR A 152 -3.83 8.36 6.76
N ASP A 153 -3.57 9.65 6.98
CA ASP A 153 -3.53 10.25 8.32
C ASP A 153 -4.89 10.13 9.03
N SER A 154 -6.00 10.31 8.29
CA SER A 154 -7.35 10.12 8.82
C SER A 154 -7.57 8.70 9.32
N VAL A 155 -7.22 7.69 8.53
CA VAL A 155 -7.35 6.27 8.92
C VAL A 155 -6.37 5.91 10.03
N ASP A 156 -5.13 6.38 9.96
CA ASP A 156 -4.07 6.11 10.95
C ASP A 156 -4.46 6.64 12.33
N SER A 157 -5.15 7.79 12.38
CA SER A 157 -5.69 8.34 13.63
C SER A 157 -6.74 7.43 14.27
N LEU A 158 -7.54 6.72 13.47
CA LEU A 158 -8.52 5.74 13.96
C LEU A 158 -7.81 4.53 14.57
N TYR A 159 -6.81 3.97 13.88
CA TYR A 159 -5.99 2.87 14.42
C TYR A 159 -5.25 3.26 15.69
N THR A 160 -4.74 4.50 15.76
CA THR A 160 -4.07 5.04 16.94
C THR A 160 -5.03 5.15 18.12
N LYS A 161 -6.20 5.75 17.89
CA LYS A 161 -7.23 5.95 18.92
C LYS A 161 -7.69 4.64 19.54
N GLU A 162 -7.93 3.62 18.71
CA GLU A 162 -8.42 2.31 19.14
C GLU A 162 -7.28 1.33 19.52
N LYS A 163 -6.01 1.78 19.48
CA LYS A 163 -4.80 0.98 19.80
C LYS A 163 -4.68 -0.31 18.98
N LEU A 164 -4.94 -0.20 17.68
CA LEU A 164 -5.01 -1.33 16.74
C LEU A 164 -3.78 -1.47 15.82
N HIS A 165 -2.73 -0.66 16.01
CA HIS A 165 -1.52 -0.73 15.17
C HIS A 165 -0.77 -2.05 15.28
N ASP A 166 -0.97 -2.82 16.36
CA ASP A 166 -0.29 -4.10 16.60
C ASP A 166 -1.20 -5.32 16.37
N LEU A 167 -2.27 -5.18 15.56
CA LEU A 167 -3.08 -6.34 15.18
C LEU A 167 -2.20 -7.39 14.46
N PRO A 168 -2.42 -8.68 14.77
CA PRO A 168 -1.57 -9.79 14.30
C PRO A 168 -1.67 -10.08 12.79
#